data_AF-A0A8H6E8Z7-F1
#
_entry.id   AF-A0A8H6E8Z7-F1
#
_cell.length_a   1.000
_cell.length_b   1.000
_cell.length_c   1.000
_cell.angle_alpha   90.00
_cell.angle_beta   90.00
_cell.angle_gamma   90.00
#
_symmetry.space_group_name_H-M   'P 1'
#
loop_
_entity.id
_entity.type
_entity.pdbx_description
1 polymer ?
#
loop_
_entity_poly.entity_id
_entity_poly.type
_entity_poly.pdbx_seq_one_letter_code
_entity_poly.pdbx_strand_id
1 'polypeptide(L)'
;MGDYVVFTNEPKNVQAVLVMKFKDFEVVQRRRDNSAELLGIGTFNADGGQNWEHGRALVRPNFTRKQVADLGLFRKHVQHLFQAMPTDGTKVDIQEWVFRFTLDTGTDVPFSESSGVLLPSATERIRLGLFARLYYDPQYTTAFGRAKEWHDQRSEKPEKSEDTEERYTFLNALAREGMEPKQIRDQILNILVAARDNSACLMSAAVFELARRPNIKPSFARRLRRK
;
A
#
# COMPACT_ATOMS: atom_id res chain seq x y z
N MET A 1 26.92 -0.24 -23.79
CA MET A 1 28.04 -0.89 -23.06
C MET A 1 27.43 -1.89 -22.10
N GLY A 2 27.91 -3.13 -22.11
CA GLY A 2 27.22 -4.28 -21.50
C GLY A 2 27.56 -4.45 -20.03
N ASP A 3 26.55 -4.35 -19.17
CA ASP A 3 26.67 -4.72 -17.76
C ASP A 3 26.75 -6.24 -17.64
N TYR A 4 27.62 -6.74 -16.76
CA TYR A 4 27.67 -8.16 -16.41
C TYR A 4 26.68 -8.44 -15.27
N VAL A 5 25.73 -9.34 -15.51
CA VAL A 5 24.68 -9.70 -14.53
C VAL A 5 24.93 -11.12 -14.03
N VAL A 6 25.10 -11.28 -12.72
CA VAL A 6 25.24 -12.57 -12.05
C VAL A 6 23.92 -12.96 -11.40
N PHE A 7 23.39 -14.13 -11.75
CA PHE A 7 22.25 -14.74 -11.08
C PHE A 7 22.73 -15.84 -10.14
N THR A 8 22.20 -15.85 -8.91
CA THR A 8 22.51 -16.89 -7.92
C THR A 8 21.25 -17.27 -7.14
N ASN A 9 21.08 -18.57 -6.92
CA ASN A 9 20.09 -19.12 -6.00
C ASN A 9 20.73 -19.84 -4.79
N GLU A 10 22.06 -19.84 -4.71
CA GLU A 10 22.81 -20.42 -3.60
C GLU A 10 22.56 -19.63 -2.29
N PRO A 11 22.04 -20.26 -1.23
CA PRO A 11 21.71 -19.59 0.03
C PRO A 11 22.87 -18.79 0.65
N LYS A 12 24.11 -19.30 0.55
CA LYS A 12 25.29 -18.59 1.06
C LYS A 12 25.52 -17.24 0.37
N ASN A 13 25.30 -17.20 -0.95
CA ASN A 13 25.43 -15.97 -1.71
C ASN A 13 24.31 -14.98 -1.37
N VAL A 14 23.07 -15.47 -1.23
CA VAL A 14 21.93 -14.64 -0.81
C VAL A 14 22.17 -14.05 0.58
N GLN A 15 22.69 -14.84 1.51
CA GLN A 15 23.03 -14.38 2.86
C GLN A 15 24.18 -13.37 2.86
N ALA A 16 25.19 -13.57 2.00
CA ALA A 16 26.29 -12.63 1.85
C ALA A 16 25.78 -11.26 1.37
N VAL A 17 24.95 -11.25 0.32
CA VAL A 17 24.40 -10.02 -0.28
C VAL A 17 23.44 -9.30 0.68
N LEU A 18 22.49 -10.02 1.28
CA LEU A 18 21.40 -9.39 2.03
C LEU A 18 21.71 -9.14 3.52
N VAL A 19 22.75 -9.77 4.08
CA VAL A 19 23.02 -9.72 5.53
C VAL A 19 24.49 -9.44 5.84
N MET A 20 25.42 -10.32 5.44
CA MET A 20 26.79 -10.26 5.95
C MET A 20 27.59 -9.09 5.39
N LYS A 21 27.40 -8.79 4.10
CA LYS A 21 28.16 -7.80 3.35
C LYS A 21 27.25 -6.72 2.77
N PHE A 22 26.19 -6.37 3.49
CA PHE A 22 25.17 -5.41 3.00
C PHE A 22 25.76 -4.09 2.49
N LYS A 23 26.83 -3.59 3.11
CA LYS A 23 27.53 -2.35 2.70
C LYS A 23 28.34 -2.49 1.40
N ASP A 24 28.64 -3.70 0.97
CA ASP A 24 29.41 -3.98 -0.26
C ASP A 24 28.49 -4.01 -1.51
N PHE A 25 27.17 -3.97 -1.32
CA PHE A 25 26.18 -4.01 -2.40
C PHE A 25 25.29 -2.77 -2.36
N GLU A 26 25.02 -2.19 -3.52
CA GLU A 26 24.12 -1.05 -3.67
C GLU A 26 22.94 -1.35 -4.59
N VAL A 27 21.88 -0.57 -4.43
CA VAL A 27 20.83 -0.49 -5.45
C VAL A 27 21.40 0.24 -6.66
N VAL A 28 21.68 -0.51 -7.74
CA VAL A 28 22.26 -0.01 -9.00
C VAL A 28 21.61 1.31 -9.44
N GLN A 29 22.42 2.30 -9.78
CA GLN A 29 21.99 3.64 -10.20
C GLN A 29 20.86 3.61 -11.25
N ARG A 30 20.97 2.74 -12.26
CA ARG A 30 19.93 2.57 -13.28
C ARG A 30 18.55 2.24 -12.70
N ARG A 31 18.47 1.43 -11.64
CA ARG A 31 17.20 1.13 -10.96
C ARG A 31 16.69 2.38 -10.23
N ARG A 32 17.57 3.15 -9.59
CA ARG A 32 17.23 4.44 -8.96
C ARG A 32 16.65 5.39 -9.98
N ASP A 33 17.36 5.64 -11.08
CA ASP A 33 16.97 6.58 -12.14
C ASP A 33 15.62 6.21 -12.77
N ASN A 34 15.44 4.93 -13.14
CA ASN A 34 14.19 4.44 -13.74
C ASN A 34 12.98 4.59 -12.79
N SER A 35 13.21 4.52 -11.48
CA SER A 35 12.16 4.64 -10.48
C SER A 35 11.93 6.09 -10.01
N ALA A 36 12.94 6.95 -10.13
CA ALA A 36 12.92 8.31 -9.62
C ALA A 36 11.96 9.22 -10.39
N GLU A 37 11.74 8.95 -11.68
CA GLU A 37 10.80 9.74 -12.49
C GLU A 37 9.35 9.57 -12.02
N LEU A 38 8.97 8.36 -11.60
CA LEU A 38 7.61 8.04 -11.17
C LEU A 38 7.41 8.18 -9.65
N LEU A 39 8.36 7.68 -8.86
CA LEU A 39 8.22 7.54 -7.40
C LEU A 39 9.07 8.54 -6.63
N GLY A 40 9.94 9.28 -7.30
CA GLY A 40 11.00 10.05 -6.64
C GLY A 40 11.97 9.16 -5.87
N ILE A 41 12.78 9.80 -5.03
CA ILE A 41 13.75 9.10 -4.18
C ILE A 41 13.09 8.88 -2.81
N GLY A 42 12.63 7.64 -2.58
CA GLY A 42 12.03 7.22 -1.32
C GLY A 42 12.65 5.95 -0.77
N THR A 43 12.11 5.45 0.35
CA THR A 43 12.66 4.33 1.13
C THR A 43 12.98 3.06 0.32
N PHE A 44 12.34 2.81 -0.83
CA PHE A 44 12.58 1.59 -1.63
C PHE A 44 13.64 1.72 -2.73
N ASN A 45 13.93 2.96 -3.12
CA ASN A 45 14.89 3.28 -4.20
C ASN A 45 16.11 4.04 -3.67
N ALA A 46 16.05 4.51 -2.42
CA ALA A 46 17.22 4.97 -1.68
C ALA A 46 18.14 3.77 -1.41
N ASP A 47 19.43 4.02 -1.59
CA ASP A 47 20.48 3.04 -1.35
C ASP A 47 20.88 3.00 0.13
N GLY A 48 21.54 1.91 0.53
CA GLY A 48 21.75 1.42 1.90
C GLY A 48 22.57 2.29 2.86
N GLY A 49 22.36 3.62 2.83
CA GLY A 49 22.90 4.61 3.75
C GLY A 49 21.79 5.43 4.43
N GLN A 50 22.13 6.67 4.83
CA GLN A 50 21.32 7.50 5.73
C GLN A 50 19.86 7.69 5.27
N ASN A 51 19.62 7.87 3.96
CA ASN A 51 18.27 8.09 3.43
C ASN A 51 17.37 6.84 3.53
N TRP A 52 17.92 5.65 3.31
CA TRP A 52 17.19 4.40 3.46
C TRP A 52 16.93 4.08 4.94
N GLU A 53 17.96 4.22 5.79
CA GLU A 53 17.84 4.00 7.23
C GLU A 53 16.79 4.92 7.85
N HIS A 54 16.84 6.20 7.49
CA HIS A 54 15.91 7.24 7.93
C HIS A 54 14.46 6.94 7.51
N GLY A 55 14.24 6.72 6.21
CA GLY A 55 12.91 6.40 5.70
C GLY A 55 12.34 5.11 6.34
N ARG A 56 13.18 4.10 6.51
CA ARG A 56 12.80 2.85 7.18
C ARG A 56 12.44 3.07 8.65
N ALA A 57 13.16 3.93 9.36
CA ALA A 57 12.88 4.26 10.76
C ALA A 57 11.48 4.89 10.92
N LEU A 58 11.06 5.72 9.98
CA LEU A 58 9.73 6.35 9.97
C LEU A 58 8.60 5.39 9.61
N VAL A 59 8.86 4.46 8.70
CA VAL A 59 7.87 3.48 8.25
C VAL A 59 7.64 2.39 9.30
N ARG A 60 8.70 1.95 9.98
CA ARG A 60 8.70 0.78 10.88
C ARG A 60 7.60 0.78 11.96
N PRO A 61 7.26 1.90 12.63
CA PRO A 61 6.20 1.90 13.64
C PRO A 61 4.82 1.51 13.10
N ASN A 62 4.55 1.75 11.79
CA ASN A 62 3.31 1.32 11.14
C ASN A 62 3.14 -0.20 11.11
N PHE A 63 4.26 -0.93 11.14
CA PHE A 63 4.29 -2.39 11.08
C PHE A 63 4.46 -3.03 12.45
N THR A 64 4.28 -2.27 13.53
CA THR A 64 4.26 -2.84 14.88
C THR A 64 3.05 -3.76 15.04
N ARG A 65 3.19 -4.82 15.83
CA ARG A 65 2.14 -5.83 16.03
C ARG A 65 0.81 -5.22 16.48
N LYS A 66 0.84 -4.11 17.24
CA LYS A 66 -0.34 -3.36 17.69
C LYS A 66 -1.10 -2.70 16.53
N GLN A 67 -0.41 -2.21 15.50
CA GLN A 67 -1.03 -1.57 14.34
C GLN A 67 -1.45 -2.58 13.26
N VAL A 68 -0.65 -3.63 13.02
CA VAL A 68 -0.94 -4.67 12.01
C VAL A 68 -2.06 -5.62 12.45
N ALA A 69 -2.29 -5.77 13.76
CA ALA A 69 -3.34 -6.63 14.29
C ALA A 69 -4.71 -5.94 14.45
N ASP A 70 -4.91 -4.76 13.84
CA ASP A 70 -6.22 -4.11 13.81
C ASP A 70 -7.17 -4.85 12.87
N LEU A 71 -7.74 -5.95 13.38
CA LEU A 71 -8.73 -6.76 12.68
C LEU A 71 -10.02 -5.97 12.37
N GLY A 72 -10.27 -4.85 13.08
CA GLY A 72 -11.41 -3.97 12.84
C GLY A 72 -11.30 -3.28 11.48
N LEU A 73 -10.13 -2.71 11.19
CA LEU A 73 -9.83 -2.09 9.90
C LEU A 73 -9.99 -3.09 8.74
N PHE A 74 -9.39 -4.28 8.87
CA PHE A 74 -9.52 -5.30 7.83
C PHE A 74 -10.97 -5.78 7.66
N ARG A 75 -11.71 -5.96 8.77
CA ARG A 75 -13.13 -6.35 8.72
C ARG A 75 -13.98 -5.34 7.94
N LYS A 76 -13.78 -4.04 8.17
CA LYS A 76 -14.47 -2.95 7.44
C LYS A 76 -14.22 -3.07 5.93
N HIS A 77 -12.97 -3.19 5.50
CA HIS A 77 -12.62 -3.28 4.07
C HIS A 77 -13.09 -4.58 3.41
N VAL A 78 -13.04 -5.70 4.13
CA VAL A 78 -13.62 -6.97 3.66
C VAL A 78 -15.13 -6.85 3.48
N GLN A 79 -15.83 -6.14 4.37
CA GLN A 79 -17.26 -5.91 4.23
C GLN A 79 -17.58 -5.05 3.01
N HIS A 80 -16.83 -3.96 2.77
CA HIS A 80 -16.97 -3.15 1.56
C HIS A 80 -16.71 -3.97 0.29
N LEU A 81 -15.69 -4.83 0.30
CA LEU A 81 -15.37 -5.73 -0.81
C LEU A 81 -16.57 -6.63 -1.17
N PHE A 82 -17.18 -7.29 -0.18
CA PHE A 82 -18.33 -8.15 -0.42
C PHE A 82 -19.60 -7.39 -0.81
N GLN A 83 -19.78 -6.16 -0.34
CA GLN A 83 -20.90 -5.29 -0.74
C GLN A 83 -20.76 -4.78 -2.17
N ALA A 84 -19.53 -4.53 -2.63
CA ALA A 84 -19.26 -4.02 -3.98
C ALA A 84 -19.24 -5.12 -5.05
N MET A 85 -18.87 -6.35 -4.68
CA MET A 85 -18.86 -7.49 -5.60
C MET A 85 -20.28 -7.91 -6.01
N PRO A 86 -20.49 -8.27 -7.30
CA PRO A 86 -21.74 -8.89 -7.75
C PRO A 86 -22.12 -10.13 -6.93
N THR A 87 -23.38 -10.21 -6.51
CA THR A 87 -23.95 -11.35 -5.76
C THR A 87 -24.92 -12.19 -6.58
N ASP A 88 -25.13 -11.82 -7.85
CA ASP A 88 -26.03 -12.45 -8.82
C ASP A 88 -25.48 -13.76 -9.44
N GLY A 89 -24.31 -14.22 -8.97
CA GLY A 89 -23.65 -15.43 -9.49
C GLY A 89 -22.85 -15.20 -10.76
N THR A 90 -22.67 -13.95 -11.19
CA THR A 90 -21.79 -13.63 -12.32
C THR A 90 -20.34 -13.98 -12.03
N LYS A 91 -19.61 -14.35 -13.09
CA LYS A 91 -18.15 -14.58 -12.99
C LYS A 91 -17.46 -13.25 -12.80
N VAL A 92 -16.62 -13.16 -11.78
CA VAL A 92 -15.84 -11.97 -11.48
C VAL A 92 -14.35 -12.27 -11.62
N ASP A 93 -13.60 -11.27 -12.05
CA ASP A 93 -12.14 -11.31 -11.94
C ASP A 93 -11.74 -10.91 -10.50
N ILE A 94 -11.33 -11.90 -9.70
CA ILE A 94 -10.91 -11.66 -8.32
C ILE A 94 -9.65 -10.80 -8.24
N GLN A 95 -8.81 -10.80 -9.28
CA GLN A 95 -7.60 -9.99 -9.30
C GLN A 95 -7.95 -8.51 -9.17
N GLU A 96 -8.87 -8.02 -9.99
CA GLU A 96 -9.36 -6.65 -9.92
C GLU A 96 -9.85 -6.26 -8.51
N TRP A 97 -10.70 -7.09 -7.92
CA TRP A 97 -11.29 -6.85 -6.59
C TRP A 97 -10.25 -6.83 -5.47
N VAL A 98 -9.29 -7.74 -5.54
CA VAL A 98 -8.18 -7.80 -4.60
C VAL A 98 -7.26 -6.58 -4.75
N PHE A 99 -6.98 -6.12 -5.98
CA PHE A 99 -6.20 -4.89 -6.20
C PHE A 99 -6.88 -3.66 -5.57
N ARG A 100 -8.21 -3.55 -5.71
CA ARG A 100 -9.00 -2.48 -5.06
C ARG A 100 -8.94 -2.58 -3.53
N PHE A 101 -9.08 -3.79 -3.00
CA PHE A 101 -8.96 -4.05 -1.55
C PHE A 101 -7.58 -3.68 -0.99
N THR A 102 -6.52 -4.06 -1.69
CA THR A 102 -5.15 -3.74 -1.26
C THR A 102 -4.83 -2.26 -1.37
N LEU A 103 -5.48 -1.53 -2.28
CA LEU A 103 -5.32 -0.09 -2.37
C LEU A 103 -5.99 0.61 -1.17
N ASP A 104 -7.25 0.26 -0.87
CA ASP A 104 -7.97 0.82 0.27
C ASP A 104 -7.29 0.51 1.61
N THR A 105 -6.90 -0.75 1.83
CA THR A 105 -6.14 -1.13 3.04
C THR A 105 -4.74 -0.54 3.07
N GLY A 106 -4.07 -0.45 1.92
CA GLY A 106 -2.74 0.14 1.78
C GLY A 106 -2.71 1.65 2.03
N THR A 107 -3.84 2.34 1.86
CA THR A 107 -4.00 3.75 2.26
C THR A 107 -4.45 3.91 3.72
N ASP A 108 -5.42 3.11 4.18
CA ASP A 108 -6.01 3.28 5.52
C ASP A 108 -5.00 2.94 6.64
N VAL A 109 -4.15 1.93 6.43
CA VAL A 109 -3.15 1.53 7.46
C VAL A 109 -2.11 2.64 7.75
N PRO A 110 -1.37 3.17 6.75
CA PRO A 110 -0.34 4.17 7.01
C PRO A 110 -0.88 5.60 7.16
N PHE A 111 -2.07 5.91 6.63
CA PHE A 111 -2.60 7.28 6.57
C PHE A 111 -3.86 7.50 7.42
N SER A 112 -4.45 6.45 7.99
CA SER A 112 -5.77 6.48 8.67
C SER A 112 -6.92 6.97 7.78
N GLU A 113 -6.72 6.97 6.46
CA GLU A 113 -7.72 7.34 5.47
C GLU A 113 -7.67 6.37 4.29
N SER A 114 -8.82 5.81 3.91
CA SER A 114 -8.95 4.91 2.77
C SER A 114 -9.15 5.70 1.48
N SER A 115 -8.56 5.23 0.38
CA SER A 115 -8.87 5.74 -0.97
C SER A 115 -10.34 5.57 -1.37
N GLY A 116 -11.09 4.70 -0.70
CA GLY A 116 -12.53 4.51 -0.91
C GLY A 116 -12.87 3.88 -2.25
N VAL A 117 -11.92 3.19 -2.90
CA VAL A 117 -12.10 2.58 -4.22
C VAL A 117 -13.05 1.37 -4.15
N LEU A 118 -13.20 0.74 -2.99
CA LEU A 118 -14.23 -0.28 -2.76
C LEU A 118 -15.62 0.30 -2.46
N LEU A 119 -15.77 1.62 -2.32
CA LEU A 119 -17.11 2.19 -2.11
C LEU A 119 -17.95 1.98 -3.38
N PRO A 120 -19.27 1.71 -3.24
CA PRO A 120 -20.16 1.48 -4.39
C PRO A 120 -20.06 2.60 -5.43
N SER A 121 -19.97 3.84 -4.96
CA SER A 121 -19.97 5.03 -5.80
C SER A 121 -18.65 5.21 -6.61
N ALA A 122 -17.51 4.88 -6.01
CA ALA A 122 -16.22 4.82 -6.70
C ALA A 122 -16.18 3.67 -7.74
N THR A 123 -16.80 2.54 -7.40
CA THR A 123 -16.92 1.39 -8.32
C THR A 123 -17.77 1.73 -9.55
N GLU A 124 -18.89 2.44 -9.38
CA GLU A 124 -19.71 2.91 -10.49
C GLU A 124 -18.97 3.90 -11.38
N ARG A 125 -18.23 4.86 -10.80
CA ARG A 125 -17.37 5.77 -11.58
C ARG A 125 -16.30 5.05 -12.38
N ILE A 126 -15.63 4.05 -11.81
CA ILE A 126 -14.63 3.26 -12.54
C ILE A 126 -15.27 2.53 -13.72
N ARG A 127 -16.46 1.94 -13.52
CA ARG A 127 -17.22 1.25 -14.59
C ARG A 127 -17.64 2.20 -15.71
N LEU A 128 -17.95 3.46 -15.39
CA LEU A 128 -18.33 4.48 -16.36
C LEU A 128 -17.15 4.98 -17.22
N GLY A 129 -15.90 4.71 -16.84
CA GLY A 129 -14.71 5.07 -17.61
C GLY A 129 -14.69 6.56 -17.96
N LEU A 130 -14.56 6.89 -19.26
CA LEU A 130 -14.58 8.29 -19.73
C LEU A 130 -15.88 9.03 -19.39
N PHE A 131 -17.00 8.31 -19.23
CA PHE A 131 -18.30 8.88 -18.87
C PHE A 131 -18.45 9.18 -17.38
N ALA A 132 -17.48 8.79 -16.54
CA ALA A 132 -17.49 9.11 -15.11
C ALA A 132 -17.56 10.61 -14.84
N ARG A 133 -17.10 11.44 -15.79
CA ARG A 133 -17.17 12.91 -15.71
C ARG A 133 -18.60 13.46 -15.76
N LEU A 134 -19.55 12.67 -16.25
CA LEU A 134 -20.99 13.00 -16.30
C LEU A 134 -21.76 12.48 -15.08
N TYR A 135 -21.13 11.64 -14.25
CA TYR A 135 -21.75 11.06 -13.06
C TYR A 135 -21.36 11.84 -11.80
N TYR A 136 -22.32 12.59 -11.26
CA TYR A 136 -22.15 13.29 -10.00
C TYR A 136 -22.33 12.33 -8.84
N ASP A 137 -21.24 12.11 -8.11
CA ASP A 137 -21.25 11.36 -6.87
C ASP A 137 -20.87 12.29 -5.72
N PRO A 138 -21.79 12.56 -4.77
CA PRO A 138 -21.51 13.40 -3.62
C PRO A 138 -20.43 12.80 -2.71
N GLN A 139 -20.32 11.47 -2.59
CA GLN A 139 -19.31 10.82 -1.75
C GLN A 139 -17.90 10.98 -2.36
N TYR A 140 -17.75 10.76 -3.67
CA TYR A 140 -16.51 11.04 -4.38
C TYR A 140 -16.13 12.52 -4.31
N THR A 141 -17.08 13.43 -4.50
CA THR A 141 -16.80 14.87 -4.51
C THR A 141 -16.32 15.34 -3.15
N THR A 142 -16.92 14.82 -2.07
CA THR A 142 -16.44 15.07 -0.70
C THR A 142 -15.08 14.42 -0.43
N ALA A 143 -14.83 13.19 -0.87
CA ALA A 143 -13.53 12.53 -0.67
C ALA A 143 -12.39 13.21 -1.46
N PHE A 144 -12.65 13.59 -2.71
CA PHE A 144 -11.71 14.35 -3.54
C PHE A 144 -11.51 15.77 -2.98
N GLY A 145 -12.58 16.40 -2.49
CA GLY A 145 -12.53 17.67 -1.78
C GLY A 145 -11.65 17.59 -0.53
N ARG A 146 -11.82 16.57 0.31
CA ARG A 146 -10.98 16.33 1.50
C ARG A 146 -9.53 16.09 1.14
N ALA A 147 -9.24 15.25 0.14
CA ALA A 147 -7.88 15.00 -0.31
C ALA A 147 -7.19 16.28 -0.83
N LYS A 148 -7.95 17.15 -1.52
CA LYS A 148 -7.47 18.43 -2.02
C LYS A 148 -7.33 19.48 -0.91
N GLU A 149 -8.33 19.64 -0.06
CA GLU A 149 -8.29 20.49 1.13
C GLU A 149 -7.15 20.10 2.06
N TRP A 150 -6.87 18.81 2.20
CA TRP A 150 -5.75 18.31 2.99
C TRP A 150 -4.40 18.71 2.38
N HIS A 151 -4.25 18.60 1.06
CA HIS A 151 -3.07 19.08 0.33
C HIS A 151 -2.90 20.61 0.51
N ASP A 152 -3.99 21.36 0.46
CA ASP A 152 -3.98 22.82 0.52
C ASP A 152 -3.75 23.33 1.96
N GLN A 153 -4.44 22.79 2.98
CA GLN A 153 -4.33 23.21 4.39
C GLN A 153 -2.94 22.97 5.01
N ARG A 154 -2.24 21.90 4.61
CA ARG A 154 -0.90 21.58 5.15
C ARG A 154 0.25 22.16 4.34
N SER A 155 -0.02 22.70 3.15
CA SER A 155 0.97 23.47 2.39
C SER A 155 1.27 24.84 3.04
N GLU A 156 0.39 25.34 3.92
CA GLU A 156 0.50 26.70 4.45
C GLU A 156 1.14 26.85 5.83
N LYS A 157 1.42 25.79 6.60
CA LYS A 157 2.36 25.75 7.75
C LYS A 157 2.25 24.40 8.49
N PRO A 158 3.36 23.80 8.96
CA PRO A 158 3.29 22.68 9.87
C PRO A 158 3.00 23.18 11.28
N GLU A 159 1.72 23.31 11.65
CA GLU A 159 1.38 23.48 13.07
C GLU A 159 1.76 22.22 13.84
N LYS A 160 2.57 22.39 14.89
CA LYS A 160 2.81 21.38 15.91
C LYS A 160 1.49 21.14 16.62
N SER A 161 0.75 20.10 16.23
CA SER A 161 -0.41 19.66 17.01
C SER A 161 0.07 19.09 18.34
N GLU A 162 -0.45 19.66 19.42
CA GLU A 162 -0.28 19.20 20.80
C GLU A 162 -0.75 17.76 20.96
N ASP A 163 -0.10 17.08 21.91
CA ASP A 163 -0.17 15.68 22.29
C ASP A 163 -1.62 15.25 22.62
N THR A 164 -2.40 14.97 21.59
CA THR A 164 -3.55 14.08 21.71
C THR A 164 -3.04 12.66 21.49
N GLU A 165 -3.61 11.66 22.18
CA GLU A 165 -3.31 10.22 21.98
C GLU A 165 -3.71 9.72 20.57
N GLU A 166 -3.43 10.48 19.51
CA GLU A 166 -3.68 10.10 18.15
C GLU A 166 -2.77 8.94 17.76
N ARG A 167 -3.39 7.90 17.19
CA ARG A 167 -2.72 6.77 16.58
C ARG A 167 -1.59 7.27 15.69
N TYR A 168 -0.37 6.77 15.91
CA TYR A 168 0.76 7.05 15.03
C TYR A 168 0.37 6.70 13.58
N THR A 169 0.44 7.69 12.69
CA THR A 169 0.34 7.51 11.23
C THR A 169 1.67 7.86 10.60
N PHE A 170 2.02 7.16 9.52
CA PHE A 170 3.21 7.49 8.74
C PHE A 170 3.19 8.95 8.26
N LEU A 171 1.99 9.44 7.92
CA LEU A 171 1.76 10.80 7.47
C LEU A 171 2.12 11.84 8.54
N ASN A 172 1.68 11.63 9.78
CA ASN A 172 1.99 12.52 10.88
C ASN A 172 3.48 12.50 11.22
N ALA A 173 4.13 11.34 11.08
CA ALA A 173 5.57 11.22 11.25
C ALA A 173 6.34 12.04 10.20
N LEU A 174 5.97 11.93 8.92
CA LEU A 174 6.58 12.72 7.84
C LEU A 174 6.37 14.23 8.04
N ALA A 175 5.18 14.64 8.47
CA ALA A 175 4.86 16.06 8.69
C ALA A 175 5.66 16.66 9.86
N ARG A 176 5.92 15.89 10.92
CA ARG A 176 6.67 16.35 12.10
C ARG A 176 8.16 16.57 11.83
N GLU A 177 8.72 15.92 10.81
CA GLU A 177 10.13 16.09 10.45
C GLU A 177 10.42 17.34 9.61
N GLY A 178 9.40 18.07 9.16
CA GLY A 178 9.59 19.25 8.33
C GLY A 178 10.16 18.95 6.95
N MET A 179 9.86 17.77 6.39
CA MET A 179 10.21 17.42 5.02
C MET A 179 9.51 18.33 4.01
N GLU A 180 10.16 18.60 2.88
CA GLU A 180 9.54 19.31 1.77
C GLU A 180 8.35 18.51 1.20
N PRO A 181 7.28 19.17 0.70
CA PRO A 181 6.08 18.49 0.19
C PRO A 181 6.38 17.42 -0.86
N LYS A 182 7.40 17.67 -1.70
CA LYS A 182 7.87 16.71 -2.71
C LYS A 182 8.42 15.43 -2.07
N GLN A 183 9.21 15.54 -1.01
CA GLN A 183 9.79 14.39 -0.31
C GLN A 183 8.71 13.58 0.41
N ILE A 184 7.73 14.24 1.02
CA ILE A 184 6.56 13.57 1.64
C ILE A 184 5.81 12.74 0.60
N ARG A 185 5.47 13.35 -0.54
CA ARG A 185 4.80 12.66 -1.65
C ARG A 185 5.61 11.47 -2.15
N ASP A 186 6.91 11.63 -2.36
CA ASP A 186 7.78 10.59 -2.87
C ASP A 186 7.81 9.38 -1.89
N GLN A 187 7.88 9.63 -0.57
CA GLN A 187 7.80 8.57 0.46
C GLN A 187 6.43 7.86 0.49
N ILE A 188 5.34 8.61 0.35
CA ILE A 188 3.97 8.06 0.30
C ILE A 188 3.80 7.13 -0.91
N LEU A 189 4.21 7.58 -2.10
CA LEU A 189 4.11 6.81 -3.34
C LEU A 189 4.94 5.52 -3.27
N ASN A 190 6.14 5.62 -2.71
CA ASN A 190 7.04 4.50 -2.49
C ASN A 190 6.37 3.38 -1.66
N ILE A 191 5.68 3.74 -0.58
CA ILE A 191 4.98 2.75 0.28
C ILE A 191 3.73 2.20 -0.38
N LEU A 192 2.94 3.05 -1.02
CA LEU A 192 1.69 2.63 -1.66
C LEU A 192 1.93 1.60 -2.76
N VAL A 193 2.92 1.84 -3.63
CA VAL A 193 3.28 0.89 -4.69
C VAL A 193 3.83 -0.41 -4.09
N ALA A 194 4.66 -0.30 -3.05
CA ALA A 194 5.23 -1.47 -2.40
C ALA A 194 4.22 -2.33 -1.62
N ALA A 195 3.12 -1.75 -1.14
CA ALA A 195 2.10 -2.47 -0.35
C ALA A 195 0.97 -3.06 -1.21
N ARG A 196 0.66 -2.42 -2.34
CA ARG A 196 -0.47 -2.78 -3.21
C ARG A 196 -0.21 -4.08 -3.98
N ASP A 197 0.79 -4.08 -4.85
CA ASP A 197 0.85 -5.06 -5.93
C ASP A 197 1.27 -6.46 -5.46
N ASN A 198 2.22 -6.54 -4.53
CA ASN A 198 2.68 -7.81 -3.96
C ASN A 198 1.59 -8.51 -3.14
N SER A 199 0.90 -7.76 -2.28
CA SER A 199 -0.22 -8.25 -1.47
C SER A 199 -1.37 -8.67 -2.38
N ALA A 200 -1.66 -7.90 -3.43
CA ALA A 200 -2.72 -8.21 -4.36
C ALA A 200 -2.44 -9.52 -5.11
N CYS A 201 -1.24 -9.63 -5.70
CA CYS A 201 -0.81 -10.84 -6.39
C CYS A 201 -0.89 -12.07 -5.49
N LEU A 202 -0.41 -11.97 -4.24
CA LEU A 202 -0.45 -13.07 -3.28
C LEU A 202 -1.88 -13.49 -2.94
N MET A 203 -2.75 -12.54 -2.65
CA MET A 203 -4.16 -12.81 -2.33
C MET A 203 -4.91 -13.39 -3.53
N SER A 204 -4.69 -12.86 -4.74
CA SER A 204 -5.27 -13.41 -5.98
C SER A 204 -4.82 -14.85 -6.20
N ALA A 205 -3.52 -15.13 -6.06
CA ALA A 205 -2.99 -16.49 -6.20
C ALA A 205 -3.57 -17.44 -5.12
N ALA A 206 -3.70 -16.97 -3.88
CA ALA A 206 -4.30 -17.75 -2.80
C ALA A 206 -5.77 -18.10 -3.08
N VAL A 207 -6.58 -17.14 -3.53
CA VAL A 207 -7.98 -17.39 -3.89
C VAL A 207 -8.07 -18.33 -5.09
N PHE A 208 -7.20 -18.16 -6.09
CA PHE A 208 -7.12 -19.06 -7.26
C PHE A 208 -6.82 -20.50 -6.86
N GLU A 209 -5.81 -20.74 -6.01
CA GLU A 209 -5.48 -22.08 -5.53
C GLU A 209 -6.61 -22.69 -4.68
N LEU A 210 -7.25 -21.89 -3.82
CA LEU A 210 -8.40 -22.35 -3.03
C LEU A 210 -9.60 -22.70 -3.91
N ALA A 211 -9.83 -21.96 -5.00
CA ALA A 211 -10.90 -22.25 -5.95
C ALA A 211 -10.68 -23.60 -6.65
N ARG A 212 -9.42 -23.94 -6.99
CA ARG A 212 -9.04 -25.19 -7.69
C ARG A 212 -8.90 -26.40 -6.78
N ARG A 213 -8.74 -26.22 -5.46
CA ARG A 213 -8.57 -27.30 -4.48
C ARG A 213 -9.76 -27.39 -3.50
N PRO A 214 -10.96 -27.77 -3.97
CA PRO A 214 -12.16 -27.78 -3.12
C PRO A 214 -12.05 -28.72 -1.92
N ASN A 215 -11.24 -29.77 -2.00
CA ASN A 215 -10.95 -30.72 -0.92
C ASN A 215 -10.28 -30.07 0.31
N ILE A 216 -9.59 -28.94 0.15
CA ILE A 216 -8.89 -28.26 1.25
C ILE A 216 -9.82 -27.28 1.99
N LYS A 217 -10.87 -26.78 1.33
CA LYS A 217 -11.79 -25.77 1.89
C LYS A 217 -12.38 -26.16 3.25
N PRO A 218 -12.86 -27.40 3.50
CA PRO A 218 -13.42 -27.77 4.80
C PRO A 218 -12.38 -27.78 5.92
N SER A 219 -11.16 -28.26 5.64
CA SER A 219 -10.05 -28.26 6.60
C SER A 219 -9.62 -26.83 6.93
N PHE A 220 -9.52 -25.97 5.92
CA PHE A 220 -9.17 -24.57 6.08
C PHE A 220 -10.22 -23.82 6.93
N ALA A 221 -11.51 -23.98 6.60
CA ALA A 221 -12.62 -23.39 7.36
C ALA A 221 -12.63 -23.86 8.82
N ARG A 222 -12.35 -25.14 9.08
CA ARG A 222 -12.26 -25.69 10.44
C ARG A 222 -11.11 -25.08 11.25
N ARG A 223 -9.96 -24.77 10.61
CA ARG A 223 -8.83 -24.10 11.25
C ARG A 223 -9.14 -22.64 11.59
N LEU A 224 -9.86 -21.94 10.72
CA LEU A 224 -10.26 -20.56 10.96
C LEU A 224 -11.24 -20.42 12.15
N ARG A 225 -12.15 -21.38 12.36
CA ARG A 225 -13.09 -21.38 13.49
C ARG A 225 -12.47 -21.73 14.85
N ARG A 226 -11.22 -22.20 14.87
CA ARG A 226 -10.51 -22.62 16.09
C ARG A 226 -9.63 -21.52 16.70
N LYS A 227 -9.51 -20.37 16.03
CA LYS A 227 -8.82 -19.17 16.52
C LYS A 227 -9.84 -18.10 16.84
#